data_AF-A0A9D8TSR6-F1
#
_entry.id   AF-A0A9D8TSR6-F1
#
_cell.length_a   1.000
_cell.length_b   1.000
_cell.length_c   1.000
_cell.angle_alpha   90.00
_cell.angle_beta   90.00
_cell.angle_gamma   90.00
#
_symmetry.space_group_name_H-M   'P 1'
#
loop_
_entity.id
_entity.type
_entity.pdbx_description
1 polymer ?
#
loop_
_entity_poly.entity_id
_entity_poly.type
_entity_poly.pdbx_seq_one_letter_code
_entity_poly.pdbx_strand_id
1 'polypeptide(L)'
;MDDEAYFSHPAIDQSQLKRWMKSPRAFALSRLNQDEPSPSMRVGTAMHSLVLGKGPRVEESRRGEEKQEGTVYLSSSEYSKCRTMSGFFPEKIFKDGMSEAVMIAKDPATGLTLKGKADFLPYSLDADGIYRIRD
;
A
#
# COMPACT_ATOMS: atom_id res chain seq x y z
N MET A 1 -9.37 -6.09 8.42
CA MET A 1 -8.90 -4.85 9.06
C MET A 1 -8.88 -3.78 7.98
N ASP A 2 -9.49 -2.63 8.21
CA ASP A 2 -9.39 -1.50 7.27
C ASP A 2 -8.06 -0.76 7.44
N ASP A 3 -7.83 0.23 6.59
CA ASP A 3 -6.56 0.98 6.56
C ASP A 3 -6.34 1.76 7.86
N GLU A 4 -7.39 2.39 8.40
CA GLU A 4 -7.29 3.15 9.64
C GLU A 4 -6.88 2.25 10.82
N ALA A 5 -7.54 1.10 10.99
CA ALA A 5 -7.18 0.12 11.99
C ALA A 5 -5.77 -0.46 11.75
N TYR A 6 -5.38 -0.67 10.49
CA TYR A 6 -4.04 -1.16 10.16
C TYR A 6 -2.95 -0.17 10.55
N PHE A 7 -3.07 1.10 10.16
CA PHE A 7 -2.06 2.11 10.43
C PHE A 7 -1.97 2.45 11.93
N SER A 8 -3.09 2.43 12.65
CA SER A 8 -3.13 2.66 14.10
C SER A 8 -2.65 1.46 14.94
N HIS A 9 -2.63 0.24 14.37
CA HIS A 9 -2.25 -0.96 15.12
C HIS A 9 -0.80 -0.87 15.66
N PRO A 10 -0.53 -1.23 16.94
CA PRO A 10 0.77 -1.04 17.58
C PRO A 10 1.88 -1.99 17.11
N ALA A 11 1.52 -3.06 16.39
CA ALA A 11 2.50 -3.99 15.82
C ALA A 11 3.46 -3.31 14.84
N ILE A 12 4.67 -3.86 14.74
CA ILE A 12 5.77 -3.29 13.96
C ILE A 12 5.65 -3.73 12.50
N ASP A 13 5.72 -2.77 11.57
CA ASP A 13 5.73 -3.03 10.13
C ASP A 13 7.14 -2.95 9.50
N GLN A 14 7.25 -3.37 8.24
CA GLN A 14 8.52 -3.38 7.50
C GLN A 14 9.14 -1.97 7.38
N SER A 15 8.34 -0.93 7.20
CA SER A 15 8.82 0.45 7.07
C SER A 15 9.42 0.94 8.37
N GLN A 16 8.80 0.60 9.50
CA GLN A 16 9.33 0.87 10.83
C GLN A 16 10.65 0.12 11.08
N LEU A 17 10.74 -1.16 10.71
CA LEU A 17 12.01 -1.92 10.80
C LEU A 17 13.12 -1.29 9.94
N LYS A 18 12.81 -0.83 8.72
CA LYS A 18 13.75 -0.08 7.86
C LYS A 18 14.25 1.20 8.53
N ARG A 19 13.37 1.95 9.22
CA ARG A 19 13.76 3.14 9.99
C ARG A 19 14.64 2.79 11.18
N TRP A 20 14.35 1.69 11.87
CA TRP A 20 15.18 1.19 12.96
C TRP A 20 16.59 0.84 12.49
N MET A 21 16.72 0.13 11.36
CA MET A 21 18.01 -0.20 10.75
C MET A 21 18.83 1.04 10.39
N LYS A 22 18.18 2.16 10.05
CA LYS A 22 18.86 3.44 9.86
C LYS A 22 19.34 4.03 11.18
N SER A 23 18.45 4.13 12.18
CA SER A 23 18.82 4.41 13.58
C SER A 23 17.62 4.24 14.52
N PRO A 24 17.83 3.89 15.80
CA PRO A 24 16.77 3.88 16.81
C PRO A 24 16.05 5.23 16.96
N ARG A 25 16.76 6.35 16.80
CA ARG A 25 16.16 7.70 16.83
C ARG A 25 15.20 7.93 15.66
N ALA A 26 15.55 7.49 14.45
CA ALA A 26 14.67 7.63 13.29
C ALA A 26 13.38 6.80 13.45
N PHE A 27 13.49 5.61 14.03
CA PHE A 27 12.32 4.82 14.43
C PHE A 27 11.48 5.55 15.47
N ALA A 28 12.07 6.03 16.57
CA ALA A 28 11.34 6.73 17.63
C ALA A 28 10.62 7.98 17.09
N LEU A 29 11.27 8.79 16.25
CA LEU A 29 10.67 9.97 15.63
C LEU A 29 9.46 9.60 14.75
N SER A 30 9.56 8.50 14.00
CA SER A 30 8.45 8.02 13.15
C SER A 30 7.23 7.54 13.93
N ARG A 31 7.38 7.22 15.21
CA ARG A 31 6.27 6.83 16.08
C ARG A 31 5.54 8.06 16.66
N LEU A 32 6.20 9.21 16.70
CA LEU A 32 5.67 10.44 17.27
C LEU A 32 5.07 11.36 16.19
N ASN A 33 5.59 11.31 14.97
CA ASN A 33 5.18 12.18 13.88
C ASN A 33 4.52 11.39 12.74
N GLN A 34 3.44 11.92 12.19
CA GLN A 34 2.92 11.49 10.90
C GLN A 34 3.69 12.23 9.80
N ASP A 35 4.42 11.50 8.95
CA ASP A 35 5.06 12.12 7.78
C ASP A 35 3.99 12.47 6.74
N GLU A 36 4.06 13.68 6.18
CA GLU A 36 3.20 14.02 5.05
C GLU A 36 3.58 13.18 3.80
N PRO A 37 2.58 12.70 3.04
CA PRO A 37 2.85 11.95 1.81
C PRO A 37 3.61 12.80 0.79
N SER A 38 4.72 12.27 0.27
CA SER A 38 5.45 12.94 -0.80
C SER A 38 4.64 12.95 -2.12
N PRO A 39 4.96 13.82 -3.09
CA PRO A 39 4.32 13.80 -4.40
C PRO A 39 4.42 12.43 -5.10
N SER A 40 5.55 11.73 -4.97
CA SER A 40 5.72 10.39 -5.53
C SER A 40 4.85 9.33 -4.84
N MET A 41 4.64 9.45 -3.52
CA MET A 41 3.73 8.55 -2.80
C MET A 41 2.29 8.71 -3.31
N ARG A 42 1.84 9.93 -3.62
CA ARG A 42 0.50 10.15 -4.19
C ARG A 42 0.30 9.43 -5.53
N VAL A 43 1.29 9.50 -6.42
CA VAL A 43 1.24 8.79 -7.71
C VAL A 43 1.27 7.27 -7.49
N GLY A 44 2.09 6.79 -6.55
CA GLY A 44 2.12 5.38 -6.14
C GLY A 44 0.76 4.90 -5.66
N THR A 45 0.15 5.59 -4.69
CA THR A 45 -1.19 5.28 -4.16
C THR A 45 -2.26 5.25 -5.26
N ALA A 46 -2.20 6.18 -6.22
CA ALA A 46 -3.13 6.18 -7.34
C ALA A 46 -2.96 4.96 -8.25
N MET A 47 -1.71 4.63 -8.61
CA MET A 47 -1.41 3.44 -9.42
C MET A 47 -1.89 2.16 -8.74
N HIS A 48 -1.56 2.03 -7.45
CA HIS A 48 -1.97 0.94 -6.58
C HIS A 48 -3.49 0.73 -6.59
N SER A 49 -4.23 1.83 -6.45
CA SER A 49 -5.69 1.80 -6.41
C SER A 49 -6.30 1.39 -7.74
N LEU A 50 -5.70 1.84 -8.85
CA LEU A 50 -6.13 1.47 -10.19
C LEU A 50 -5.84 0.00 -10.53
N VAL A 51 -4.72 -0.56 -10.06
CA VAL A 51 -4.32 -1.94 -10.35
C VAL A 51 -5.07 -2.95 -9.49
N LEU A 52 -5.15 -2.71 -8.18
CA LEU A 52 -5.77 -3.65 -7.25
C LEU A 52 -7.29 -3.48 -7.13
N GLY A 53 -7.83 -2.37 -7.64
CA GLY A 53 -9.25 -2.02 -7.49
C GLY A 53 -9.65 -1.71 -6.05
N LYS A 54 -8.69 -1.38 -5.17
CA LYS A 54 -8.90 -1.06 -3.76
C LYS A 54 -8.14 0.18 -3.34
N GLY A 55 -8.66 0.92 -2.38
CA GLY A 55 -8.05 2.16 -1.90
C GLY A 55 -8.84 3.40 -2.34
N PRO A 56 -8.21 4.59 -2.31
CA PRO A 56 -8.88 5.84 -2.66
C PRO A 56 -9.31 5.90 -4.12
N ARG A 57 -10.30 6.74 -4.41
CA ARG A 57 -10.66 7.09 -5.79
C ARG A 57 -9.53 7.86 -6.43
N VAL A 58 -9.35 7.71 -7.73
CA VAL A 58 -8.31 8.40 -8.49
C VAL A 58 -8.98 9.30 -9.51
N GLU A 59 -8.75 10.61 -9.39
CA GLU A 59 -9.35 11.61 -10.26
C GLU A 59 -8.30 12.58 -10.81
N GLU A 60 -8.60 13.14 -11.97
CA GLU A 60 -7.84 14.24 -12.54
C GLU A 60 -8.20 15.53 -11.82
N SER A 61 -7.21 16.28 -11.33
CA SER A 61 -7.42 17.56 -10.67
C SER A 61 -7.89 18.61 -11.68
N ARG A 62 -9.06 19.22 -11.45
CA ARG A 62 -9.49 20.42 -12.19
C ARG A 62 -9.49 21.66 -11.33
N ARG A 63 -9.39 22.82 -11.98
CA ARG A 63 -9.32 24.11 -11.29
C ARG A 63 -10.68 24.43 -10.68
N GLY A 64 -10.72 24.67 -9.37
CA GLY A 64 -11.93 25.06 -8.64
C GLY A 64 -12.77 23.89 -8.14
N GLU A 65 -12.33 22.64 -8.31
CA GLU A 65 -13.00 21.48 -7.71
C GLU A 65 -12.63 21.35 -6.22
N GLU A 66 -13.65 21.12 -5.40
CA GLU A 66 -13.49 20.82 -3.99
C GLU A 66 -12.97 19.38 -3.83
N LYS A 67 -11.86 19.22 -3.11
CA LYS A 67 -11.24 17.91 -2.94
C LYS A 67 -12.06 17.07 -1.98
N GLN A 68 -12.52 15.92 -2.46
CA GLN A 68 -13.26 14.96 -1.65
C GLN A 68 -12.31 14.09 -0.83
N GLU A 69 -12.71 13.78 0.39
CA GLU A 69 -12.02 12.82 1.24
C GLU A 69 -12.05 11.43 0.59
N GLY A 70 -10.94 10.69 0.72
CA GLY A 70 -10.80 9.39 0.05
C GLY A 70 -10.52 9.46 -1.45
N THR A 71 -10.18 10.63 -1.99
CA THR A 71 -9.79 10.82 -3.40
C THR A 71 -8.36 11.33 -3.54
N VAL A 72 -7.58 10.65 -4.38
CA VAL A 72 -6.27 11.11 -4.84
C VAL A 72 -6.44 11.86 -6.15
N TYR A 73 -6.15 13.16 -6.12
CA TYR A 73 -6.14 14.01 -7.29
C TYR A 73 -4.76 14.04 -7.92
N LEU A 74 -4.68 13.82 -9.24
CA LEU A 74 -3.46 13.85 -10.04
C LEU A 74 -3.51 14.98 -11.08
N SER A 75 -2.36 15.50 -11.52
CA SER A 75 -2.35 16.35 -12.71
C SER A 75 -2.79 15.58 -13.95
N SER A 76 -3.26 16.27 -15.00
CA SER A 76 -3.64 15.65 -16.27
C SER A 76 -2.56 14.70 -16.82
N SER A 77 -1.29 15.11 -16.71
CA SER A 77 -0.15 14.32 -17.18
C SER A 77 0.09 13.06 -16.36
N GLU A 78 -0.06 13.12 -15.04
CA GLU A 78 0.10 11.98 -14.14
C GLU A 78 -1.07 11.02 -14.26
N TYR A 79 -2.30 11.55 -14.31
CA TYR A 79 -3.51 10.75 -14.48
C TYR A 79 -3.46 9.94 -15.77
N SER A 80 -3.11 10.55 -16.90
CA SER A 80 -2.96 9.87 -18.19
C SER A 80 -1.89 8.77 -18.15
N LYS A 81 -0.73 9.04 -17.51
CA LYS A 81 0.32 8.03 -17.32
C LYS A 81 -0.15 6.87 -16.46
N CYS A 82 -0.76 7.12 -15.31
CA CYS A 82 -1.30 6.07 -14.43
C CYS A 82 -2.35 5.21 -15.14
N ARG A 83 -3.28 5.83 -15.89
CA ARG A 83 -4.28 5.09 -16.67
C ARG A 83 -3.62 4.20 -17.73
N THR A 84 -2.68 4.75 -18.48
CA THR A 84 -1.93 3.99 -19.49
C THR A 84 -1.16 2.83 -18.85
N MET A 85 -0.45 3.09 -17.75
CA MET A 85 0.30 2.07 -17.02
C MET A 85 -0.60 0.97 -16.47
N SER A 86 -1.75 1.33 -15.89
CA SER A 86 -2.71 0.36 -15.33
C SER A 86 -3.27 -0.58 -16.40
N GLY A 87 -3.43 -0.11 -17.64
CA GLY A 87 -3.86 -0.94 -18.76
C GLY A 87 -2.87 -2.03 -19.17
N PHE A 88 -1.60 -1.94 -18.77
CA PHE A 88 -0.60 -2.99 -19.03
C PHE A 88 -0.65 -4.14 -18.02
N PHE A 89 -1.35 -3.99 -16.89
CA PHE A 89 -1.47 -5.06 -15.90
C PHE A 89 -2.58 -6.02 -16.31
N PRO A 90 -2.26 -7.26 -16.72
CA PRO A 90 -3.29 -8.20 -17.14
C PRO A 90 -4.08 -8.67 -15.91
N GLU A 91 -5.41 -8.60 -16.00
CA GLU A 91 -6.33 -8.96 -14.89
C GLU A 91 -6.04 -10.31 -14.26
N LYS A 92 -5.51 -11.27 -15.04
CA LYS A 92 -5.17 -12.62 -14.57
C LYS A 92 -4.13 -12.66 -13.44
N ILE A 93 -3.30 -11.62 -13.29
CA ILE A 93 -2.28 -11.54 -12.22
C ILE A 93 -2.91 -11.24 -10.86
N PHE A 94 -4.16 -10.80 -10.79
CA PHE A 94 -4.84 -10.50 -9.52
C PHE A 94 -6.14 -11.29 -9.38
N LYS A 95 -6.15 -12.54 -9.89
CA LYS A 95 -7.27 -13.49 -9.73
C LYS A 95 -7.03 -14.43 -8.55
N ASP A 96 -8.13 -14.85 -7.94
CA ASP A 96 -8.18 -15.88 -6.90
C ASP A 96 -7.27 -15.60 -5.70
N GLY A 97 -7.56 -14.49 -5.01
CA GLY A 97 -6.81 -14.05 -3.85
C GLY A 97 -7.45 -12.87 -3.15
N MET A 98 -6.69 -12.27 -2.26
CA MET A 98 -7.07 -11.11 -1.47
C MET A 98 -6.14 -9.94 -1.76
N SER A 99 -6.68 -8.87 -2.34
CA SER A 99 -5.96 -7.59 -2.39
C SER A 99 -5.96 -6.93 -1.01
N GLU A 100 -4.89 -6.23 -0.68
CA GLU A 100 -4.71 -5.51 0.59
C GLU A 100 -4.77 -6.43 1.82
N ALA A 101 -4.14 -7.60 1.72
CA ALA A 101 -4.21 -8.64 2.73
C ALA A 101 -3.39 -8.29 3.96
N VAL A 102 -4.08 -7.95 5.05
CA VAL A 102 -3.46 -7.66 6.35
C VAL A 102 -3.09 -8.96 7.07
N MET A 103 -1.84 -9.06 7.50
CA MET A 103 -1.30 -10.18 8.25
C MET A 103 -0.66 -9.67 9.54
N ILE A 104 -0.92 -10.37 10.64
CA ILE A 104 -0.35 -10.08 11.96
C ILE A 104 0.17 -11.38 12.54
N ALA A 105 1.42 -11.37 13.00
CA ALA A 105 2.06 -12.53 13.60
C ALA A 105 2.97 -12.11 14.75
N LYS A 106 3.22 -13.02 15.69
CA LYS A 106 4.24 -12.84 16.72
C LYS A 106 5.50 -13.58 16.28
N ASP A 107 6.61 -12.86 16.17
CA ASP A 107 7.90 -13.49 15.91
C ASP A 107 8.32 -14.32 17.13
N PRO A 108 8.50 -15.65 17.01
CA PRO A 108 8.86 -16.50 18.14
C PRO A 108 10.24 -16.21 18.70
N ALA A 109 11.18 -15.68 17.90
CA ALA A 109 12.55 -15.44 18.33
C ALA A 109 12.66 -14.18 19.22
N THR A 110 12.02 -13.08 18.82
CA THR A 110 12.10 -11.80 19.54
C THR A 110 10.89 -11.52 20.43
N GLY A 111 9.78 -12.24 20.22
CA GLY A 111 8.50 -11.96 20.87
C GLY A 111 7.76 -10.73 20.33
N LEU A 112 8.30 -10.05 19.31
CA LEU A 112 7.69 -8.87 18.71
C LEU A 112 6.42 -9.24 17.94
N THR A 113 5.39 -8.42 18.04
CA THR A 113 4.24 -8.50 17.14
C THR A 113 4.54 -7.71 15.88
N LEU A 114 4.53 -8.42 14.74
CA LEU A 114 4.76 -7.88 13.41
C LEU A 114 3.43 -7.76 12.67
N LYS A 115 3.32 -6.73 11.84
CA LYS A 115 2.23 -6.57 10.87
C LYS A 115 2.78 -6.33 9.47
N GLY A 116 2.03 -6.78 8.49
CA GLY A 116 2.26 -6.49 7.09
C GLY A 116 0.93 -6.40 6.34
N LYS A 117 0.95 -5.71 5.21
CA LYS A 117 -0.18 -5.64 4.29
C LYS A 117 0.37 -5.93 2.92
N ALA A 118 0.05 -7.10 2.40
CA ALA A 118 0.46 -7.48 1.04
C ALA A 118 -0.53 -6.90 0.04
N ASP A 119 -0.01 -6.38 -1.07
CA ASP A 119 -0.83 -5.82 -2.14
C ASP A 119 -1.76 -6.87 -2.71
N PHE A 120 -1.25 -8.08 -2.93
CA PHE A 120 -2.07 -9.24 -3.26
C PHE A 120 -1.52 -10.54 -2.69
N LEU A 121 -2.41 -11.26 -1.98
CA LEU A 121 -2.15 -12.58 -1.42
C LEU A 121 -3.01 -13.62 -2.14
N PRO A 122 -2.43 -14.51 -2.97
CA PRO A 122 -3.20 -15.53 -3.70
C PRO A 122 -3.77 -16.60 -2.76
N TYR A 123 -4.87 -17.26 -3.11
CA TYR A 123 -5.38 -18.41 -2.33
C TYR A 123 -4.73 -19.73 -2.75
N SER A 124 -4.19 -19.79 -3.97
CA SER A 124 -3.59 -20.99 -4.54
C SER A 124 -2.12 -20.77 -4.90
N LEU A 125 -1.43 -21.88 -5.19
CA LEU A 125 -0.13 -21.86 -5.85
C LEU A 125 -0.28 -21.38 -7.30
N ASP A 126 0.78 -20.79 -7.84
CA ASP A 126 0.89 -20.56 -9.28
C ASP A 126 1.03 -21.90 -10.03
N ALA A 127 0.96 -21.87 -11.37
CA ALA A 127 1.01 -23.07 -12.21
C ALA A 127 2.29 -23.92 -12.03
N ASP A 128 3.38 -23.32 -11.54
CA ASP A 128 4.64 -23.98 -11.22
C ASP A 128 4.73 -24.49 -9.78
N GLY A 129 3.63 -24.44 -9.02
CA GLY A 129 3.55 -24.92 -7.64
C GLY A 129 4.17 -23.98 -6.62
N ILE A 130 4.51 -22.73 -6.99
CA ILE A 130 5.10 -21.75 -6.08
C ILE A 130 4.03 -20.77 -5.60
N TYR A 131 4.05 -20.48 -4.30
CA TYR A 131 3.21 -19.44 -3.70
C TYR A 131 3.91 -18.09 -3.80
N ARG A 132 3.33 -17.13 -4.52
CA ARG A 132 3.92 -15.79 -4.72
C ARG A 132 3.03 -14.70 -4.16
N ILE A 133 3.52 -14.04 -3.12
CA ILE A 133 2.97 -12.76 -2.66
C ILE A 133 3.37 -11.70 -3.70
N ARG A 134 2.44 -10.83 -4.07
CA ARG A 134 2.66 -9.75 -5.04
C ARG A 134 2.62 -8.41 -4.30
N ASP A 135 3.55 -7.55 -4.65
CA ASP A 135 3.81 -6.16 -4.20
C ASP A 135 4.19 -5.35 -5.46
#